data_AF-A0A3D3I9J7-F1
#
_entry.id   AF-A0A3D3I9J7-F1
#
_cell.length_a   1.000
_cell.length_b   1.000
_cell.length_c   1.000
_cell.angle_alpha   90.00
_cell.angle_beta   90.00
_cell.angle_gamma   90.00
#
_symmetry.space_group_name_H-M   'P 1'
#
loop_
_entity.id
_entity.type
_entity.pdbx_description
1 polymer ?
#
loop_
_entity_poly.entity_id
_entity_poly.type
_entity_poly.pdbx_seq_one_letter_code
_entity_poly.pdbx_strand_id
1 'polypeptide(L)' 'MTIKEVVDKDDIRNFLLLPVRLYKDSKHWIRPLDKDIESVFDKEQNKTFRHGECIRWILLDNNGETIGRVAADRKS' A
#
# COMPACT_ATOMS: atom_id res chain seq x y z
N MET A 1 -15.71 -5.61 9.52
CA MET A 1 -14.62 -5.41 8.54
C MET A 1 -14.92 -4.16 7.74
N THR A 2 -13.91 -3.34 7.48
CA THR A 2 -14.07 -2.04 6.81
C THR A 2 -12.92 -1.81 5.84
N ILE A 3 -13.21 -1.31 4.64
CA ILE A 3 -12.19 -0.85 3.69
C ILE A 3 -11.95 0.64 3.94
N LYS A 4 -10.68 1.03 4.11
CA LYS A 4 -10.25 2.43 4.30
C LYS A 4 -9.28 2.82 3.18
N GLU A 5 -9.52 3.95 2.53
CA GLU A 5 -8.56 4.54 1.59
C GLU A 5 -7.34 5.07 2.36
N VAL A 6 -6.15 4.89 1.79
CA VAL A 6 -4.90 5.35 2.39
C VAL A 6 -4.69 6.82 2.06
N VAL A 7 -4.97 7.69 3.04
CA VAL A 7 -4.95 9.15 2.85
C VAL A 7 -3.99 9.87 3.79
N ASP A 8 -3.61 9.23 4.91
CA ASP A 8 -2.74 9.81 5.93
C ASP A 8 -1.48 8.96 6.19
N LYS A 9 -0.57 9.47 7.03
CA LYS A 9 0.72 8.80 7.32
C LYS A 9 0.55 7.47 8.06
N ASP A 10 -0.48 7.34 8.88
CA ASP A 10 -0.73 6.11 9.65
C ASP A 10 -1.27 5.02 8.72
N ASP A 11 -2.12 5.38 7.77
CA ASP A 11 -2.59 4.49 6.72
C ASP A 11 -1.44 4.00 5.85
N ILE A 12 -0.54 4.91 5.46
CA ILE A 12 0.66 4.57 4.67
C ILE A 12 1.50 3.55 5.44
N ARG A 13 1.75 3.81 6.73
CA ARG A 13 2.50 2.89 7.59
C ARG A 13 1.82 1.52 7.66
N ASN A 14 0.51 1.47 7.85
CA ASN A 14 -0.26 0.23 7.91
C ASN A 14 -0.21 -0.54 6.57
N PHE A 15 -0.33 0.17 5.46
CA PHE A 15 -0.20 -0.40 4.12
C PHE A 15 1.19 -1.02 3.91
N LEU A 16 2.26 -0.32 4.29
CA LEU A 16 3.65 -0.78 4.15
C LEU A 16 3.99 -1.96 5.08
N LEU A 17 3.50 -1.95 6.31
CA LEU A 17 3.86 -2.94 7.33
C LEU A 17 3.06 -4.25 7.22
N LEU A 18 1.90 -4.26 6.55
CA LEU A 18 1.11 -5.49 6.42
C LEU A 18 1.93 -6.65 5.81
N PRO A 19 2.62 -6.51 4.65
CA PRO A 19 3.46 -7.58 4.12
C PRO A 19 4.60 -7.97 5.07
N VAL A 20 5.18 -7.02 5.81
CA VAL A 20 6.23 -7.29 6.80
C VAL A 20 5.72 -8.24 7.88
N ARG A 21 4.50 -7.99 8.38
CA ARG A 21 3.85 -8.84 9.39
C ARG A 21 3.49 -10.22 8.81
N LEU A 22 2.94 -10.27 7.60
CA LEU A 22 2.49 -11.50 6.95
C LEU A 22 3.65 -12.44 6.58
N TYR A 23 4.76 -11.87 6.10
CA TYR A 23 5.89 -12.64 5.57
C TYR A 23 7.09 -12.71 6.53
N LYS A 24 6.92 -12.34 7.80
CA LYS A 24 8.00 -12.33 8.81
C LYS A 24 8.77 -13.66 8.91
N ASP A 25 8.09 -14.78 8.70
CA ASP A 25 8.66 -16.14 8.78
C ASP A 25 8.98 -16.74 7.39
N SER A 26 8.79 -15.96 6.32
CA SER A 26 9.06 -16.39 4.95
C SER A 26 10.54 -16.23 4.61
N LYS A 27 11.28 -17.35 4.60
CA LYS A 27 12.73 -17.37 4.34
C LYS A 27 13.17 -16.78 3.00
N HIS A 28 12.27 -16.72 2.02
CA HIS A 28 12.57 -16.27 0.66
C HIS A 28 11.93 -14.93 0.31
N TRP A 29 11.29 -14.26 1.27
CA TRP A 29 10.70 -12.96 1.03
C TRP A 29 11.72 -11.85 1.21
N ILE A 30 11.88 -11.03 0.18
CA ILE A 30 12.70 -9.83 0.21
C ILE A 30 11.75 -8.64 0.30
N ARG A 31 11.85 -7.88 1.39
CA ARG A 31 11.05 -6.66 1.58
C ARG A 31 11.50 -5.59 0.58
N PRO A 32 10.59 -5.04 -0.25
CA PRO A 32 10.90 -3.87 -1.07
C PRO A 32 11.23 -2.65 -0.18
N LEU A 33 12.01 -1.70 -0.69
CA LEU A 33 12.20 -0.44 0.02
C LEU A 33 10.89 0.34 0.09
N ASP A 34 10.61 0.95 1.23
CA ASP A 34 9.39 1.77 1.40
C ASP A 34 9.33 2.87 0.33
N LYS A 35 10.48 3.47 -0.01
CA LYS A 35 10.60 4.47 -1.06
C LYS A 35 10.16 3.94 -2.43
N ASP A 36 10.49 2.70 -2.77
CA ASP A 36 10.12 2.12 -4.07
C ASP A 36 8.60 1.96 -4.17
N ILE A 37 7.96 1.53 -3.07
CA ILE A 37 6.50 1.42 -2.99
C ILE A 37 5.84 2.81 -3.04
N GLU A 38 6.31 3.77 -2.24
CA GLU A 38 5.76 5.12 -2.21
C GLU A 38 5.91 5.84 -3.55
N SER A 39 7.02 5.60 -4.27
CA SER A 39 7.26 6.21 -5.58
C SER A 39 6.18 5.87 -6.61
N VAL A 40 5.46 4.75 -6.44
CA VAL A 40 4.35 4.36 -7.30
C VAL A 40 3.18 5.36 -7.20
N PHE A 41 2.95 5.87 -5.99
CA PHE A 41 1.83 6.76 -5.64
C PHE A 41 2.21 8.26 -5.73
N ASP A 42 3.49 8.55 -5.96
CA ASP A 42 3.99 9.90 -6.19
C ASP A 42 3.80 10.29 -7.67
N LYS A 43 2.92 11.26 -7.92
CA LYS A 43 2.59 11.74 -9.27
C LYS A 43 3.77 12.43 -9.98
N GLU A 44 4.71 13.01 -9.23
CA GLU A 44 5.88 13.68 -9.78
C GLU A 44 6.95 12.65 -10.20
N GLN A 45 7.14 11.62 -9.37
CA GLN A 45 8.13 10.57 -9.63
C GLN A 45 7.63 9.53 -10.65
N ASN A 46 6.34 9.17 -10.63
CA ASN A 46 5.81 8.13 -11.50
C ASN A 46 5.30 8.68 -12.84
N LYS A 47 6.20 8.73 -13.82
CA LYS A 47 5.88 9.21 -15.19
C LYS A 47 4.77 8.39 -15.87
N THR A 48 4.58 7.13 -15.50
CA THR A 48 3.57 6.23 -16.09
C THR A 48 2.15 6.63 -15.69
N PHE A 49 1.98 7.32 -14.56
CA PHE A 49 0.67 7.76 -14.06
C PHE A 49 0.51 9.28 -14.03
N ARG A 50 1.33 10.05 -14.76
CA ARG A 50 1.12 11.51 -14.90
C ARG A 50 -0.26 11.90 -15.41
N HIS A 51 -0.88 11.02 -16.19
CA HIS A 51 -2.22 11.21 -16.74
C HIS A 51 -3.25 10.22 -16.13
N GLY A 52 -2.80 9.35 -15.22
CA GLY A 52 -3.62 8.34 -14.56
C GLY A 52 -3.85 8.61 -13.07
N GLU A 53 -4.63 7.77 -12.43
CA GLU A 53 -4.82 7.76 -10.97
C GLU A 53 -4.35 6.42 -10.43
N CYS A 54 -3.61 6.45 -9.31
CA CYS A 54 -3.24 5.26 -8.54
C CYS A 54 -3.72 5.46 -7.12
N ILE A 55 -4.66 4.61 -6.68
CA ILE A 55 -5.29 4.68 -5.35
C ILE A 55 -5.00 3.37 -4.62
N ARG A 56 -4.91 3.44 -3.29
CA ARG A 56 -4.64 2.29 -2.42
C ARG A 56 -5.55 2.29 -1.20
N TRP A 57 -5.86 1.08 -0.74
CA TRP A 57 -6.74 0.81 0.38
C TRP A 57 -6.16 -0.25 1.31
N ILE A 58 -6.58 -0.19 2.57
CA ILE A 58 -6.38 -1.22 3.59
C ILE A 58 -7.72 -1.80 4.02
N LEU A 59 -7.74 -3.10 4.33
CA LEU A 59 -8.88 -3.79 4.94
C LEU A 59 -8.61 -3.94 6.43
N LEU A 60 -9.54 -3.44 7.25
CA LEU A 60 -9.50 -3.51 8.71
C LEU A 60 -10.47 -4.58 9.22
N ASP A 61 -10.06 -5.34 10.23
CA ASP A 61 -10.94 -6.22 10.99
C ASP A 61 -11.82 -5.42 11.97
N ASN A 62 -12.59 -6.10 12.83
CA ASN A 62 -13.46 -5.43 13.80
C ASN A 62 -12.69 -4.79 14.98
N ASN A 63 -11.41 -5.13 15.16
CA ASN A 63 -10.53 -4.60 16.19
C ASN A 63 -9.64 -3.45 15.68
N GLY A 64 -9.75 -3.10 14.39
CA GLY A 64 -8.92 -2.11 13.73
C GLY A 64 -7.57 -2.64 13.25
N GLU A 65 -7.33 -3.95 13.27
CA GLU A 65 -6.12 -4.54 12.70
C GLU A 65 -6.20 -4.55 11.17
N THR A 66 -5.13 -4.10 10.51
CA THR A 66 -5.01 -4.21 9.06
C THR A 66 -4.79 -5.66 8.66
N ILE A 67 -5.75 -6.26 7.94
CA ILE A 67 -5.74 -7.66 7.51
C ILE A 67 -5.64 -7.83 5.98
N GLY A 68 -5.69 -6.75 5.21
CA GLY A 68 -5.56 -6.78 3.76
C GLY A 68 -5.12 -5.44 3.18
N ARG A 69 -4.60 -5.45 1.96
CA ARG A 69 -4.28 -4.24 1.20
C ARG A 69 -4.49 -4.47 -0.29
N VAL A 70 -4.88 -3.41 -1.01
CA VAL A 70 -5.00 -3.42 -2.47
C VAL A 70 -4.62 -2.05 -3.03
N ALA A 71 -4.01 -2.03 -4.21
CA ALA A 71 -3.81 -0.82 -5.00
C ALA A 71 -4.39 -1.05 -6.39
N ALA A 72 -4.97 -0.02 -6.98
CA ALA A 72 -5.48 -0.04 -8.33
C ALA A 72 -5.03 1.22 -9.06
N ASP A 73 -4.66 1.04 -10.33
CA ASP A 73 -4.30 2.11 -11.22
C ASP A 73 -5.18 2.12 -12.46
N ARG A 74 -5.47 3.31 -12.98
CA ARG A 74 -6.10 3.50 -14.28
C ARG A 74 -5.14 4.24 -15.19
N LYS A 75 -4.71 3.58 -16.27
CA LYS A 75 -4.05 4.24 -17.38
C LYS A 75 -5.10 4.95 -18.22
N SER A 76 -4.95 6.26 -18.40
CA SER A 76 -5.75 7.09 -19.32
C SER A 76 -5.36 6.83 -20.76
#